data_AF-A0A7Y4ZVI4-F1
#
_entry.id   AF-A0A7Y4ZVI4-F1
#
_cell.length_a   1.000
_cell.length_b   1.000
_cell.length_c   1.000
_cell.angle_alpha   90.00
_cell.angle_beta   90.00
_cell.angle_gamma   90.00
#
_symmetry.space_group_name_H-M   'P 1'
#
loop_
_entity.id
_entity.type
_entity.pdbx_description
1 polymer ?
#
loop_
_entity_poly.entity_id
_entity_poly.type
_entity_poly.pdbx_seq_one_letter_code
_entity_poly.pdbx_strand_id
1 'polypeptide(L)'
;MSIKRREPAREYLEAQESNPHWVRLREQEEATRLRRIEEERLAQAPLLDDLASVGLPVETVWHLVDMRMPYPHAVPILLAHLGRPYPARVLEGIARALAVPEARVGWNELASMFVETPVRSLKVALAGALAAAADERHLPEVLRLVRDPSHGPARLPLLEAVGKSRDARAIVALCQLEDDEDLGETAQRILRRKQRPQPKTPTGMLH
;
A
#
# COMPACT_ATOMS: atom_id res chain seq x y z
N MET A 1 4.46 46.13 -26.52
CA MET A 1 3.14 45.50 -26.34
C MET A 1 3.23 44.05 -26.78
N SER A 2 2.81 43.16 -25.87
CA SER A 2 2.33 41.78 -26.04
C SER A 2 3.02 40.82 -27.02
N ILE A 3 3.86 39.94 -26.46
CA ILE A 3 4.00 38.56 -26.94
C ILE A 3 2.91 37.75 -26.22
N LYS A 4 1.79 37.48 -26.89
CA LYS A 4 0.80 36.49 -26.42
C LYS A 4 1.27 35.10 -26.85
N ARG A 5 1.99 34.41 -25.95
CA ARG A 5 2.04 32.93 -25.93
C ARG A 5 0.74 32.44 -25.28
N ARG A 6 0.07 31.43 -25.86
CA ARG A 6 -0.74 30.37 -25.21
C ARG A 6 -1.74 29.70 -26.18
N GLU A 7 -1.32 28.92 -27.19
CA GLU A 7 -2.25 27.93 -27.83
C GLU A 7 -1.62 26.59 -28.32
N PRO A 8 -0.42 26.10 -27.91
CA PRO A 8 0.09 24.85 -28.47
C PRO A 8 -0.60 23.58 -27.94
N ALA A 9 -1.29 23.60 -26.79
CA ALA A 9 -1.83 22.38 -26.17
C ALA A 9 -3.21 21.96 -26.70
N ARG A 10 -4.05 22.92 -27.13
CA ARG A 10 -5.41 22.65 -27.61
C ARG A 10 -5.41 22.20 -29.07
N GLU A 11 -4.65 22.88 -29.92
CA GLU A 11 -4.41 22.47 -31.31
C GLU A 11 -3.72 21.09 -31.40
N TYR A 12 -2.86 20.73 -30.44
CA TYR A 12 -2.25 19.39 -30.39
C TYR A 12 -3.26 18.29 -30.03
N LEU A 13 -4.17 18.57 -29.11
CA LEU A 13 -5.24 17.64 -28.71
C LEU A 13 -6.26 17.47 -29.84
N GLU A 14 -6.68 18.56 -30.49
CA GLU A 14 -7.61 18.54 -31.62
C GLU A 14 -7.00 17.86 -32.88
N ALA A 15 -5.69 18.02 -33.12
CA ALA A 15 -4.97 17.32 -34.17
C ALA A 15 -4.81 15.81 -33.90
N GLN A 16 -4.75 15.40 -32.62
CA GLN A 16 -4.73 13.98 -32.23
C GLN A 16 -6.11 13.32 -32.35
N GLU A 17 -7.19 14.04 -32.00
CA GLU A 17 -8.57 13.53 -32.12
C GLU A 17 -9.00 13.31 -33.57
N SER A 18 -8.40 14.03 -34.52
CA SER A 18 -8.66 13.85 -35.96
C SER A 18 -7.80 12.75 -36.61
N ASN A 19 -6.89 12.11 -35.88
CA ASN A 19 -6.03 11.05 -36.39
C ASN A 19 -6.67 9.66 -36.15
N PRO A 20 -7.09 8.94 -37.21
CA PRO A 20 -7.78 7.65 -37.06
C PRO A 20 -6.97 6.56 -36.37
N HIS A 21 -5.64 6.68 -36.33
CA HIS A 21 -4.77 5.74 -35.61
C HIS A 21 -4.80 6.02 -34.09
N TRP A 22 -4.78 7.29 -33.68
CA TRP A 22 -4.87 7.69 -32.28
C TRP A 22 -6.24 7.36 -31.67
N VAL A 23 -7.32 7.61 -32.41
CA VAL A 23 -8.67 7.24 -31.97
C VAL A 23 -8.79 5.73 -31.76
N ARG A 24 -8.34 4.92 -32.73
CA ARG A 24 -8.35 3.45 -32.62
C ARG A 24 -7.50 2.94 -31.46
N LEU A 25 -6.31 3.51 -31.24
CA LEU A 25 -5.44 3.12 -30.12
C LEU A 25 -6.13 3.42 -28.78
N ARG A 26 -6.70 4.61 -28.62
CA ARG A 26 -7.45 5.02 -27.43
C ARG A 26 -8.68 4.14 -27.18
N GLU A 27 -9.46 3.85 -28.21
CA GLU A 27 -10.62 2.96 -28.12
C GLU A 27 -10.22 1.54 -27.66
N GLN A 28 -9.10 1.02 -28.16
CA GLN A 28 -8.58 -0.28 -27.74
C GLN A 28 -8.09 -0.27 -26.28
N GLU A 29 -7.40 0.79 -25.87
CA GLU A 29 -6.96 0.98 -24.48
C GLU A 29 -8.16 1.10 -23.54
N GLU A 30 -9.16 1.89 -23.90
CA GLU A 30 -10.39 2.09 -23.14
C GLU A 30 -11.21 0.80 -23.05
N ALA A 31 -11.41 0.08 -24.16
CA ALA A 31 -12.08 -1.21 -24.17
C ALA A 31 -11.33 -2.24 -23.31
N THR A 32 -10.00 -2.21 -23.29
CA THR A 32 -9.19 -3.08 -22.42
C THR A 32 -9.34 -2.69 -20.96
N ARG A 33 -9.36 -1.39 -20.64
CA ARG A 33 -9.60 -0.88 -19.29
C ARG A 33 -10.98 -1.27 -18.78
N LEU A 34 -12.03 -1.08 -19.59
CA LEU A 34 -13.41 -1.43 -19.22
C LEU A 34 -13.57 -2.93 -18.99
N ARG A 35 -12.97 -3.78 -19.86
CA ARG A 35 -12.96 -5.23 -19.65
C ARG A 35 -12.32 -5.63 -18.33
N ARG A 36 -11.17 -5.02 -17.97
CA ARG A 36 -10.51 -5.28 -16.69
C ARG A 36 -11.36 -4.83 -15.49
N ILE A 37 -12.00 -3.66 -15.58
CA ILE A 37 -12.89 -3.18 -14.53
C ILE A 37 -14.05 -4.15 -14.31
N GLU A 38 -14.67 -4.64 -15.39
CA GLU A 38 -15.77 -5.59 -15.30
C GLU A 38 -15.30 -6.95 -14.76
N GLU A 39 -14.15 -7.45 -15.22
CA GLU A 39 -13.52 -8.66 -14.70
C GLU A 39 -13.24 -8.56 -13.19
N GLU A 40 -12.64 -7.45 -12.74
CA GLU A 40 -12.38 -7.18 -11.33
C GLU A 40 -13.68 -7.09 -10.51
N ARG A 41 -14.71 -6.43 -11.06
CA ARG A 41 -16.03 -6.31 -10.44
C ARG A 41 -16.68 -7.67 -10.22
N LEU A 42 -16.65 -8.53 -11.24
CA LEU A 42 -17.20 -9.89 -11.16
C LEU A 42 -16.37 -10.77 -10.21
N ALA A 43 -15.04 -10.68 -10.28
CA ALA A 43 -14.15 -11.49 -9.45
C ALA A 43 -14.34 -11.21 -7.96
N GLN A 44 -14.51 -9.94 -7.54
CA GLN A 44 -14.65 -9.62 -6.12
C GLN A 44 -16.02 -9.93 -5.52
N ALA A 45 -17.03 -10.32 -6.32
CA ALA A 45 -18.39 -10.54 -5.82
C ALA A 45 -18.47 -11.46 -4.57
N PRO A 46 -17.77 -12.62 -4.51
CA PRO A 46 -17.80 -13.45 -3.32
C PRO A 46 -17.25 -12.77 -2.06
N LEU A 47 -16.26 -11.88 -2.20
CA LEU A 47 -15.74 -11.09 -1.07
C LEU A 47 -16.79 -10.11 -0.57
N LEU A 48 -17.50 -9.44 -1.49
CA LEU A 48 -18.51 -8.46 -1.12
C LEU A 48 -19.70 -9.13 -0.41
N ASP A 49 -20.10 -10.33 -0.86
CA ASP A 49 -21.14 -11.12 -0.20
C ASP A 49 -20.72 -11.54 1.21
N ASP A 50 -19.50 -12.05 1.38
CA ASP A 50 -18.98 -12.45 2.69
C ASP A 50 -18.86 -11.24 3.64
N LEU A 51 -18.43 -10.06 3.15
CA LEU A 51 -18.40 -8.81 3.93
C LEU A 51 -19.80 -8.32 4.30
N ALA A 52 -20.77 -8.41 3.38
CA ALA A 52 -22.16 -8.04 3.65
C ALA A 52 -22.78 -8.94 4.73
N SER A 53 -22.43 -10.23 4.75
CA SER A 53 -22.93 -11.19 5.75
C SER A 53 -22.56 -10.84 7.20
N VAL A 54 -21.47 -10.09 7.40
CA VAL A 54 -21.02 -9.58 8.70
C VAL A 54 -21.39 -8.11 8.95
N GLY A 55 -22.33 -7.58 8.16
CA GLY A 55 -22.85 -6.23 8.32
C GLY A 55 -21.96 -5.13 7.74
N LEU A 56 -21.07 -5.46 6.80
CA LEU A 56 -20.20 -4.51 6.11
C LEU A 56 -20.47 -4.46 4.59
N PRO A 57 -21.66 -4.00 4.17
CA PRO A 57 -21.98 -3.91 2.74
C PRO A 57 -21.13 -2.83 2.08
N VAL A 58 -20.30 -3.24 1.12
CA VAL A 58 -19.47 -2.33 0.30
C VAL A 58 -19.58 -2.73 -1.17
N GLU A 59 -19.54 -1.75 -2.07
CA GLU A 59 -19.63 -1.99 -3.53
C GLU A 59 -18.29 -2.47 -4.13
N THR A 60 -17.20 -2.26 -3.41
CA THR A 60 -15.84 -2.64 -3.82
C THR A 60 -14.96 -2.76 -2.59
N VAL A 61 -13.96 -3.65 -2.64
CA VAL A 61 -12.96 -3.78 -1.56
C VAL A 61 -12.23 -2.46 -1.30
N TRP A 62 -12.11 -1.61 -2.31
CA TRP A 62 -11.47 -0.29 -2.21
C TRP A 62 -12.18 0.66 -1.25
N HIS A 63 -13.48 0.47 -0.97
CA HIS A 63 -14.17 1.26 0.05
C HIS A 63 -13.59 1.05 1.45
N LEU A 64 -13.04 -0.14 1.76
CA LEU A 64 -12.41 -0.41 3.05
C LEU A 64 -11.10 0.35 3.23
N VAL A 65 -10.41 0.65 2.13
CA VAL A 65 -9.13 1.40 2.14
C VAL A 65 -9.35 2.85 2.56
N ASP A 66 -10.46 3.44 2.13
CA ASP A 66 -10.84 4.82 2.48
C ASP A 66 -11.63 4.91 3.80
N MET A 67 -12.02 3.76 4.36
CA MET A 67 -12.84 3.69 5.57
C MET A 67 -12.03 4.06 6.81
N ARG A 68 -12.55 5.05 7.56
CA ARG A 68 -11.93 5.51 8.82
C ARG A 68 -12.33 4.69 10.05
N MET A 69 -13.48 4.02 9.97
CA MET A 69 -14.00 3.22 11.08
C MET A 69 -13.31 1.86 11.11
N PRO A 70 -12.96 1.33 12.28
CA PRO A 70 -12.36 0.01 12.39
C PRO A 70 -13.36 -1.10 12.02
N TYR A 71 -12.87 -2.14 11.35
CA TYR A 71 -13.66 -3.30 10.91
C TYR A 71 -12.99 -4.63 11.32
N PRO A 72 -12.71 -4.87 12.62
CA PRO A 72 -11.96 -6.05 13.06
C PRO A 72 -12.63 -7.38 12.66
N HIS A 73 -13.96 -7.42 12.60
CA HIS A 73 -14.73 -8.60 12.18
C HIS A 73 -14.54 -8.96 10.70
N ALA A 74 -14.14 -8.01 9.85
CA ALA A 74 -13.88 -8.24 8.43
C ALA A 74 -12.45 -8.78 8.18
N VAL A 75 -11.52 -8.63 9.13
CA VAL A 75 -10.13 -9.04 8.96
C VAL A 75 -9.98 -10.55 8.68
N PRO A 76 -10.64 -11.46 9.42
CA PRO A 76 -10.58 -12.88 9.10
C PRO A 76 -11.11 -13.21 7.69
N ILE A 77 -12.14 -12.50 7.23
CA ILE A 77 -12.69 -12.66 5.87
C ILE A 77 -11.66 -12.20 4.84
N LEU A 78 -11.11 -10.99 5.00
CA LEU A 78 -10.10 -10.46 4.08
C LEU A 78 -8.87 -11.38 3.98
N LEU A 79 -8.41 -11.95 5.10
CA LEU A 79 -7.32 -12.94 5.10
C LEU A 79 -7.69 -14.22 4.34
N ALA A 80 -8.89 -14.76 4.54
CA ALA A 80 -9.37 -15.93 3.80
C ALA A 80 -9.50 -15.66 2.29
N HIS A 81 -9.85 -14.43 1.90
CA HIS A 81 -9.95 -14.01 0.51
C HIS A 81 -8.60 -13.69 -0.15
N LEU A 82 -7.59 -13.30 0.63
CA LEU A 82 -6.25 -13.03 0.11
C LEU A 82 -5.64 -14.26 -0.58
N GLY A 83 -5.90 -15.47 -0.07
CA GLY A 83 -5.42 -16.73 -0.67
C GLY A 83 -6.19 -17.23 -1.90
N ARG A 84 -7.21 -16.49 -2.38
CA ARG A 84 -8.04 -16.89 -3.52
C ARG A 84 -7.46 -16.39 -4.85
N PRO A 85 -7.74 -17.04 -6.00
CA PRO A 85 -7.19 -16.67 -7.31
C PRO A 85 -7.86 -15.41 -7.90
N TYR A 86 -7.65 -14.26 -7.26
CA TYR A 86 -8.18 -12.98 -7.71
C TYR A 86 -7.23 -12.25 -8.65
N PRO A 87 -7.77 -11.37 -9.54
CA PRO A 87 -6.96 -10.39 -10.25
C PRO A 87 -6.11 -9.58 -9.26
N ALA A 88 -4.87 -9.27 -9.64
CA ALA A 88 -3.91 -8.63 -8.74
C ALA A 88 -4.40 -7.31 -8.12
N ARG A 89 -5.28 -6.58 -8.83
CA ARG A 89 -5.88 -5.34 -8.33
C ARG A 89 -6.88 -5.56 -7.20
N VAL A 90 -7.62 -6.67 -7.22
CA VAL A 90 -8.52 -7.07 -6.12
C VAL A 90 -7.67 -7.48 -4.91
N LEU A 91 -6.64 -8.31 -5.13
CA LEU A 91 -5.68 -8.68 -4.07
C LEU A 91 -4.99 -7.44 -3.47
N GLU A 92 -4.64 -6.45 -4.28
CA GLU A 92 -4.06 -5.19 -3.80
C GLU A 92 -5.03 -4.45 -2.88
N GLY A 93 -6.30 -4.35 -3.26
CA GLY A 93 -7.34 -3.75 -2.42
C GLY A 93 -7.51 -4.49 -1.08
N ILE A 94 -7.53 -5.83 -1.11
CA ILE A 94 -7.57 -6.67 0.10
C ILE A 94 -6.34 -6.41 0.97
N ALA A 95 -5.14 -6.45 0.41
CA ALA A 95 -3.90 -6.23 1.15
C ALA A 95 -3.85 -4.83 1.78
N ARG A 96 -4.34 -3.79 1.09
CA ARG A 96 -4.45 -2.43 1.66
C ARG A 96 -5.47 -2.35 2.78
N ALA A 97 -6.62 -3.00 2.65
CA ALA A 97 -7.62 -3.09 3.72
C ALA A 97 -7.09 -3.86 4.94
N LEU A 98 -6.11 -4.76 4.75
CA LEU A 98 -5.39 -5.46 5.81
C LEU A 98 -4.25 -4.65 6.43
N ALA A 99 -4.07 -3.37 6.08
CA ALA A 99 -3.11 -2.46 6.72
C ALA A 99 -3.59 -1.97 8.10
N VAL A 100 -3.94 -2.93 8.96
CA VAL A 100 -4.46 -2.72 10.31
C VAL A 100 -3.78 -3.67 11.32
N PRO A 101 -3.65 -3.29 12.60
CA PRO A 101 -2.99 -4.13 13.61
C PRO A 101 -3.60 -5.53 13.79
N GLU A 102 -4.91 -5.67 13.57
CA GLU A 102 -5.67 -6.91 13.72
C GLU A 102 -5.27 -7.97 12.69
N ALA A 103 -4.72 -7.57 11.53
CA ALA A 103 -4.24 -8.47 10.49
C ALA A 103 -3.03 -9.31 10.92
N ARG A 104 -2.45 -9.03 12.10
CA ARG A 104 -1.39 -9.82 12.72
C ARG A 104 -1.68 -11.31 12.82
N VAL A 105 -2.95 -11.69 12.96
CA VAL A 105 -3.33 -13.11 13.01
C VAL A 105 -3.00 -13.87 11.72
N GLY A 106 -2.87 -13.17 10.59
CA GLY A 106 -2.47 -13.71 9.29
C GLY A 106 -1.06 -13.29 8.86
N TRP A 107 -0.15 -13.10 9.83
CA TRP A 107 1.21 -12.62 9.57
C TRP A 107 1.95 -13.50 8.54
N ASN A 108 1.89 -14.81 8.71
CA ASN A 108 2.64 -15.76 7.87
C ASN A 108 2.15 -15.73 6.42
N GLU A 109 0.83 -15.65 6.22
CA GLU A 109 0.20 -15.58 4.91
C GLU A 109 0.58 -14.28 4.18
N LEU A 110 0.56 -13.15 4.90
CA LEU A 110 1.00 -11.85 4.38
C LEU A 110 2.48 -11.88 3.99
N ALA A 111 3.33 -12.46 4.84
CA ALA A 111 4.77 -12.52 4.62
C ALA A 111 5.13 -13.43 3.44
N SER A 112 4.50 -14.61 3.33
CA SER A 112 4.70 -15.53 2.20
C SER A 112 4.32 -14.85 0.89
N MET A 113 3.13 -14.24 0.83
CA MET A 113 2.65 -13.59 -0.38
C MET A 113 3.52 -12.38 -0.78
N PHE A 114 4.04 -11.62 0.20
CA PHE A 114 4.96 -10.51 -0.06
C PHE A 114 6.24 -10.99 -0.75
N VAL A 115 6.79 -12.12 -0.29
CA VAL A 115 7.99 -12.73 -0.88
C VAL A 115 7.69 -13.22 -2.29
N GLU A 116 6.61 -13.97 -2.47
CA GLU A 116 6.27 -14.69 -3.70
C GLU A 116 5.77 -13.78 -4.85
N THR A 117 5.02 -12.72 -4.55
CA THR A 117 4.33 -11.98 -5.59
C THR A 117 5.31 -11.23 -6.51
N PRO A 118 5.20 -11.35 -7.84
CA PRO A 118 5.97 -10.51 -8.77
C PRO A 118 5.30 -9.16 -9.02
N VAL A 119 4.03 -8.98 -8.60
CA VAL A 119 3.26 -7.78 -8.89
C VAL A 119 3.65 -6.67 -7.93
N ARG A 120 4.33 -5.65 -8.45
CA ARG A 120 4.89 -4.55 -7.65
C ARG A 120 3.85 -3.84 -6.77
N SER A 121 2.66 -3.53 -7.30
CA SER A 121 1.64 -2.78 -6.54
C SER A 121 1.07 -3.60 -5.39
N LEU A 122 0.79 -4.89 -5.63
CA LEU A 122 0.42 -5.85 -4.59
C LEU A 122 1.55 -6.03 -3.55
N LYS A 123 2.82 -6.12 -3.98
CA LYS A 123 3.96 -6.22 -3.06
C LYS A 123 4.04 -5.02 -2.12
N VAL A 124 3.86 -3.80 -2.63
CA VAL A 124 3.82 -2.57 -1.81
C VAL A 124 2.64 -2.60 -0.83
N ALA A 125 1.45 -3.04 -1.27
CA ALA A 125 0.28 -3.16 -0.40
C ALA A 125 0.51 -4.16 0.74
N LEU A 126 1.11 -5.32 0.44
CA LEU A 126 1.46 -6.33 1.44
C LEU A 126 2.53 -5.83 2.43
N ALA A 127 3.51 -5.06 1.96
CA ALA A 127 4.46 -4.40 2.87
C ALA A 127 3.77 -3.44 3.83
N GLY A 128 2.74 -2.70 3.36
CA GLY A 128 1.90 -1.86 4.21
C GLY A 128 1.13 -2.68 5.26
N ALA A 129 0.53 -3.80 4.83
CA ALA A 129 -0.15 -4.73 5.72
C ALA A 129 0.77 -5.27 6.82
N LEU A 130 1.95 -5.76 6.44
CA LEU A 130 2.98 -6.23 7.37
C LEU A 130 3.42 -5.12 8.33
N ALA A 131 3.67 -3.91 7.82
CA ALA A 131 4.12 -2.79 8.65
C ALA A 131 3.08 -2.38 9.71
N ALA A 132 1.79 -2.42 9.37
CA ALA A 132 0.70 -2.12 10.29
C ALA A 132 0.46 -3.26 11.32
N ALA A 133 0.55 -4.51 10.86
CA ALA A 133 0.33 -5.70 11.69
C ALA A 133 1.50 -5.98 12.67
N ALA A 134 2.72 -5.56 12.33
CA ALA A 134 3.92 -5.86 13.09
C ALA A 134 3.84 -5.41 14.56
N ASP A 135 4.40 -6.25 15.42
CA ASP A 135 4.76 -5.91 16.79
C ASP A 135 6.20 -6.36 17.08
N GLU A 136 6.68 -6.24 18.32
CA GLU A 136 8.07 -6.56 18.67
C GLU A 136 8.45 -8.03 18.40
N ARG A 137 7.47 -8.97 18.35
CA ARG A 137 7.73 -10.38 18.03
C ARG A 137 8.09 -10.57 16.56
N HIS A 138 7.54 -9.72 15.70
CA HIS A 138 7.71 -9.77 14.25
C HIS A 138 8.92 -8.97 13.77
N LEU A 139 9.52 -8.14 14.64
CA LEU A 139 10.66 -7.31 14.30
C LEU A 139 11.81 -8.08 13.61
N PRO A 140 12.24 -9.28 14.08
CA PRO A 140 13.31 -10.01 13.41
C PRO A 140 13.02 -10.29 11.92
N GLU A 141 11.77 -10.60 11.59
CA GLU A 141 11.36 -10.86 10.22
C GLU A 141 11.19 -9.56 9.41
N VAL A 142 10.62 -8.50 9.99
CA VAL A 142 10.58 -7.17 9.35
C VAL A 142 11.99 -6.72 8.97
N LEU A 143 12.96 -6.90 9.88
CA LEU A 143 14.37 -6.57 9.64
C LEU A 143 15.00 -7.43 8.55
N ARG A 144 14.59 -8.69 8.41
CA ARG A 144 15.02 -9.56 7.30
C ARG A 144 14.48 -9.03 5.98
N LEU A 145 13.18 -8.76 5.90
CA LEU A 145 12.51 -8.32 4.67
C LEU A 145 12.98 -6.94 4.19
N VAL A 146 13.18 -5.99 5.10
CA VAL A 146 13.62 -4.62 4.74
C VAL A 146 15.08 -4.57 4.26
N ARG A 147 15.90 -5.56 4.63
CA ARG A 147 17.31 -5.64 4.23
C ARG A 147 17.53 -6.41 2.93
N ASP A 148 16.50 -7.07 2.39
CA ASP A 148 16.63 -7.87 1.17
C ASP A 148 16.43 -6.99 -0.08
N PRO A 149 17.50 -6.58 -0.80
CA PRO A 149 17.37 -5.66 -1.93
C PRO A 149 16.57 -6.24 -3.10
N SER A 150 16.34 -7.56 -3.15
CA SER A 150 15.52 -8.19 -4.20
C SER A 150 14.06 -7.70 -4.20
N HIS A 151 13.61 -7.11 -3.09
CA HIS A 151 12.28 -6.52 -2.97
C HIS A 151 12.20 -5.07 -3.44
N GLY A 152 13.33 -4.43 -3.74
CA GLY A 152 13.42 -3.06 -4.28
C GLY A 152 12.66 -2.03 -3.44
N PRO A 153 12.02 -1.02 -4.06
CA PRO A 153 11.28 0.02 -3.35
C PRO A 153 10.08 -0.48 -2.54
N ALA A 154 9.59 -1.70 -2.78
CA ALA A 154 8.45 -2.25 -2.04
C ALA A 154 8.77 -2.47 -0.54
N ARG A 155 10.04 -2.38 -0.16
CA ARG A 155 10.50 -2.38 1.23
C ARG A 155 10.15 -1.11 2.00
N LEU A 156 9.87 0.02 1.32
CA LEU A 156 9.65 1.33 1.95
C LEU A 156 8.61 1.31 3.07
N PRO A 157 7.41 0.69 2.92
CA PRO A 157 6.42 0.66 4.00
C PRO A 157 6.91 -0.07 5.25
N LEU A 158 7.78 -1.08 5.13
CA LEU A 158 8.33 -1.82 6.28
C LEU A 158 9.14 -0.93 7.22
N LEU A 159 9.73 0.16 6.71
CA LEU A 159 10.44 1.15 7.53
C LEU A 159 9.53 1.81 8.57
N GLU A 160 8.21 1.81 8.38
CA GLU A 160 7.28 2.30 9.39
C GLU A 160 7.34 1.44 10.66
N ALA A 161 7.32 0.10 10.53
CA ALA A 161 7.44 -0.81 11.66
C ALA A 161 8.81 -0.69 12.35
N VAL A 162 9.90 -0.63 11.57
CA VAL A 162 11.26 -0.40 12.09
C VAL A 162 11.34 0.93 12.83
N GLY A 163 10.75 1.99 12.27
CA GLY A 163 10.71 3.32 12.85
C GLY A 163 9.86 3.43 14.12
N LYS A 164 8.90 2.53 14.34
CA LYS A 164 8.07 2.46 15.55
C LYS A 164 8.75 1.70 16.68
N SER A 165 9.55 0.66 16.38
CA SER A 165 10.21 -0.16 17.39
C SER A 165 11.21 0.65 18.25
N ARG A 166 11.32 0.23 19.52
CA ARG A 166 12.30 0.75 20.50
C ARG A 166 13.54 -0.14 20.62
N ASP A 167 13.56 -1.28 19.94
CA ASP A 167 14.68 -2.20 19.95
C ASP A 167 15.92 -1.57 19.30
N ALA A 168 17.09 -1.75 19.92
CA ALA A 168 18.35 -1.24 19.40
C ALA A 168 18.68 -1.78 17.99
N ARG A 169 18.23 -3.01 17.67
CA ARG A 169 18.38 -3.62 16.35
C ARG A 169 17.69 -2.82 15.25
N ALA A 170 16.59 -2.13 15.58
CA ALA A 170 15.89 -1.26 14.62
C ALA A 170 16.72 -0.02 14.28
N ILE A 171 17.39 0.59 15.27
CA ILE A 171 18.30 1.74 15.04
C ILE A 171 19.49 1.30 14.19
N VAL A 172 20.12 0.18 14.54
CA VAL A 172 21.23 -0.39 13.77
C VAL A 172 20.83 -0.66 12.32
N ALA A 173 19.65 -1.24 12.10
CA ALA A 173 19.14 -1.50 10.76
C ALA A 173 18.91 -0.21 9.96
N LEU A 174 18.35 0.84 10.57
CA LEU A 174 18.17 2.12 9.90
C LEU A 174 19.50 2.76 9.50
N CYS A 175 20.54 2.69 10.36
CA CYS A 175 21.87 3.19 10.03
C CYS A 175 22.51 2.44 8.86
N GLN A 176 22.31 1.12 8.79
CA GLN A 176 22.79 0.30 7.67
C GLN A 176 22.09 0.60 6.35
N LEU A 177 20.91 1.20 6.40
CA LEU A 177 20.10 1.52 5.23
C LEU A 177 20.31 2.98 4.76
N GLU A 178 21.18 3.77 5.39
CA GLU A 178 21.34 5.21 5.06
C GLU A 178 21.78 5.47 3.62
N ASP A 179 22.56 4.56 3.04
CA ASP A 179 23.07 4.61 1.66
C ASP A 179 22.31 3.68 0.70
N ASP A 180 21.21 3.06 1.15
CA ASP A 180 20.37 2.22 0.29
C ASP A 180 19.70 3.08 -0.80
N GLU A 181 19.79 2.63 -2.06
CA GLU A 181 19.29 3.37 -3.24
C GLU A 181 17.79 3.71 -3.12
N ASP A 182 16.99 2.79 -2.57
CA ASP A 182 15.54 2.98 -2.42
C ASP A 182 15.17 3.57 -1.06
N LEU A 183 15.90 3.22 0.00
CA LEU A 183 15.48 3.41 1.39
C LEU A 183 16.24 4.53 2.11
N GLY A 184 17.39 4.98 1.61
CA GLY A 184 18.33 5.87 2.29
C GLY A 184 17.71 7.14 2.84
N GLU A 185 17.04 7.91 2.00
CA GLU A 185 16.40 9.17 2.41
C GLU A 185 15.37 8.94 3.53
N THR A 186 14.56 7.88 3.40
CA THR A 186 13.52 7.55 4.38
C THR A 186 14.13 7.05 5.69
N ALA A 187 15.16 6.20 5.63
CA ALA A 187 15.88 5.71 6.80
C ALA A 187 16.52 6.86 7.59
N GLN A 188 17.24 7.76 6.91
CA GLN A 188 17.84 8.96 7.50
C GLN A 188 16.78 9.86 8.15
N ARG A 189 15.65 10.08 7.49
CA ARG A 189 14.53 10.86 8.05
C ARG A 189 13.97 10.24 9.34
N ILE A 190 13.82 8.92 9.38
CA ILE A 190 13.36 8.20 10.58
C ILE A 190 14.38 8.32 11.72
N LEU A 191 15.67 8.17 11.43
CA LEU A 191 16.75 8.32 12.42
C LEU A 191 16.76 9.72 13.03
N ARG A 192 16.71 10.77 12.18
CA ARG A 192 16.63 12.17 12.64
C ARG A 192 15.43 12.40 13.55
N ARG A 193 14.27 11.80 13.24
CA ARG A 193 13.07 11.88 14.10
C ARG A 193 13.30 11.21 15.47
N LYS A 194 13.99 10.06 15.50
CA LYS A 194 14.28 9.33 16.76
C LYS A 194 15.32 10.03 17.64
N GLN A 195 16.23 10.80 17.07
CA GLN A 195 17.27 11.55 17.80
C GLN A 195 16.77 12.88 18.39
N ARG A 196 15.61 13.38 17.94
CA ARG A 196 15.04 14.61 18.51
C ARG A 196 14.59 14.38 19.95
N PRO A 197 14.95 15.28 20.91
CA PRO A 197 14.43 15.21 22.26
C PRO A 197 12.89 15.29 22.23
N GLN A 198 12.21 14.40 22.94
CA GLN A 198 10.76 14.51 23.11
C GLN A 198 10.45 15.86 23.79
N PRO A 199 9.47 16.64 23.32
CA PRO A 199 9.04 17.83 24.03
C PRO A 199 8.59 17.41 25.43
N LYS A 200 9.18 18.01 26.47
CA LYS A 200 8.75 17.81 27.85
C LYS A 200 7.29 18.26 27.93
N THR A 201 6.38 17.34 28.23
CA THR A 201 5.00 17.69 28.60
C THR A 201 5.09 18.69 29.77
N PRO A 202 4.42 19.84 29.73
CA PRO A 202 4.43 20.75 30.86
C PRO A 202 3.74 20.06 32.04
N THR A 203 4.55 19.59 32.99
CA THR A 203 4.10 19.18 34.31
C THR A 203 3.57 20.42 35.02
N GLY A 204 2.28 20.42 35.31
CA GLY A 204 1.68 21.31 36.31
C GLY A 204 0.78 22.39 35.73
N MET A 205 -0.52 22.13 35.77
CA MET A 205 -1.48 23.08 36.35
C MET A 205 -2.48 22.26 37.17
N LEU A 206 -2.12 22.02 38.42
CA LEU A 206 -3.10 21.87 39.50
C LEU A 206 -3.57 23.28 39.83
N HIS A 207 -4.85 23.56 39.61
CA HIS A 207 -5.65 24.48 40.41
C HIS A 207 -7.09 24.00 40.42
#